data_AF-A0A7J2U6Q0-F1
#
_entry.id   AF-A0A7J2U6Q0-F1
#
_cell.length_a   1.000
_cell.length_b   1.000
_cell.length_c   1.000
_cell.angle_alpha   90.00
_cell.angle_beta   90.00
_cell.angle_gamma   90.00
#
_symmetry.space_group_name_H-M   'P 1'
#
loop_
_entity.id
_entity.type
_entity.pdbx_description
1 polymer ?
#
loop_
_entity_poly.entity_id
_entity_poly.type
_entity_poly.pdbx_seq_one_letter_code
_entity_poly.pdbx_strand_id
1 'polypeptide(L)' 'MTGENDFGVKRPCPCAQEATDLLKAVQPIKEGMLKEVRCKGCGKTFLTNFETEYCYDCRKN' A
#
# COMPACT_ATOMS: atom_id res chain seq x y z
N MET A 1 -34.71 12.29 31.83
CA MET A 1 -33.29 12.08 31.50
C MET A 1 -33.23 11.39 30.15
N THR A 2 -33.13 12.15 29.07
CA THR A 2 -32.91 11.62 27.71
C THR A 2 -31.85 12.51 27.09
N GLY A 3 -30.59 12.19 27.37
CA GLY A 3 -29.46 12.84 26.71
C GLY A 3 -29.37 12.30 25.30
N GLU A 4 -29.87 13.07 24.34
CA GLU A 4 -29.61 12.86 22.93
C GLU A 4 -28.13 13.15 22.68
N ASN A 5 -27.33 12.11 22.50
CA ASN A 5 -25.98 12.26 22.00
C ASN A 5 -26.05 12.50 20.48
N ASP A 6 -26.46 13.70 20.08
CA ASP A 6 -26.37 14.20 18.71
C ASP A 6 -24.91 14.62 18.44
N PHE A 7 -24.02 13.63 18.37
CA PHE A 7 -22.72 13.86 17.73
C PHE A 7 -22.97 13.81 16.22
N GLY A 8 -23.34 14.96 15.66
CA GLY A 8 -23.58 15.17 14.24
C GLY A 8 -22.50 14.53 13.38
N VAL A 9 -22.81 13.35 12.83
CA VAL A 9 -21.96 12.61 11.91
C VAL A 9 -21.86 13.46 10.64
N LYS A 10 -20.74 14.19 10.48
CA LYS A 10 -20.45 14.91 9.25
C LYS A 10 -20.40 13.89 8.11
N ARG A 11 -21.47 13.85 7.31
CA ARG A 11 -21.50 13.04 6.08
C ARG A 11 -20.35 13.51 5.19
N PRO A 12 -19.49 12.60 4.70
CA PRO A 12 -18.39 12.99 3.82
C PRO A 12 -18.94 13.69 2.59
N CYS A 13 -18.20 14.66 2.04
CA CYS A 13 -18.55 15.21 0.73
C CYS A 13 -18.60 14.06 -0.29
N PRO A 14 -19.45 14.14 -1.32
CA PRO A 14 -19.48 13.14 -2.39
C PRO A 14 -18.08 12.80 -2.91
N CYS A 15 -17.23 13.82 -3.10
CA CYS A 15 -15.82 13.70 -3.45
C CYS A 15 -14.97 12.82 -2.51
N ALA A 16 -15.21 12.94 -1.21
CA ALA A 16 -14.47 12.21 -0.18
C ALA A 16 -14.96 10.77 -0.07
N GLN A 17 -16.25 10.54 -0.35
CA GLN A 17 -16.81 9.19 -0.42
C GLN A 17 -16.19 8.40 -1.58
N GLU A 18 -16.12 9.01 -2.78
CA GLU A 18 -15.50 8.38 -3.95
C GLU A 18 -14.03 8.00 -3.70
N ALA A 19 -13.23 8.90 -3.11
CA ALA A 19 -11.85 8.60 -2.74
C ALA A 19 -11.75 7.45 -1.72
N THR A 20 -12.65 7.41 -0.75
CA THR A 20 -12.71 6.34 0.25
C THR A 20 -13.07 4.99 -0.37
N ASP A 21 -14.01 4.97 -1.32
CA ASP A 21 -14.45 3.75 -2.00
C ASP A 21 -13.35 3.19 -2.91
N LEU A 22 -12.59 4.07 -3.58
CA LEU A 22 -11.39 3.66 -4.32
C LEU A 22 -10.35 3.02 -3.40
N LEU A 23 -10.08 3.61 -2.24
CA LEU A 23 -9.12 3.05 -1.27
C LEU A 23 -9.57 1.69 -0.73
N LYS A 24 -10.88 1.49 -0.51
CA LYS A 24 -11.45 0.20 -0.10
C LYS A 24 -11.39 -0.85 -1.21
N ALA A 25 -11.44 -0.42 -2.48
CA ALA A 25 -11.35 -1.31 -3.64
C ALA A 25 -9.91 -1.77 -3.93
N VAL A 26 -8.90 -1.06 -3.42
CA VAL A 26 -7.50 -1.51 -3.50
C VAL A 26 -7.33 -2.73 -2.59
N GLN A 27 -7.10 -3.90 -3.19
CA GLN A 27 -6.67 -5.07 -2.44
C GLN A 27 -5.32 -4.74 -1.79
N PRO A 28 -5.14 -4.96 -0.47
CA PRO A 28 -3.82 -4.84 0.13
C PRO A 28 -2.87 -5.77 -0.62
N ILE A 29 -1.64 -5.29 -0.90
CA ILE A 29 -0.59 -6.16 -1.43
C ILE A 29 -0.48 -7.32 -0.43
N LYS A 30 -0.89 -8.52 -0.85
CA LYS A 30 -0.93 -9.69 0.03
C LYS A 30 0.45 -9.84 0.67
N GLU A 31 0.47 -9.83 2.01
CA GLU A 31 1.67 -10.13 2.78
C GLU A 31 2.21 -11.49 2.30
N GLY A 32 3.42 -11.49 1.73
CA GLY A 32 4.04 -12.66 1.10
C GLY A 32 4.23 -12.57 -0.42
N MET A 33 3.69 -11.56 -1.11
CA MET A 33 4.00 -11.35 -2.54
C MET A 33 5.36 -10.69 -2.78
N LEU A 34 5.88 -9.95 -1.79
CA LEU A 34 7.19 -9.32 -1.87
C LEU A 34 8.21 -10.18 -1.12
N LYS A 35 9.28 -10.57 -1.81
CA LYS A 35 10.45 -11.24 -1.26
C LYS A 35 11.55 -10.22 -1.02
N GLU A 36 12.25 -10.33 0.09
CA GLU A 36 13.45 -9.56 0.35
C GLU A 36 14.65 -10.21 -0.35
N VAL A 37 15.38 -9.43 -1.15
CA VAL A 37 16.52 -9.89 -1.93
C VAL A 37 17.70 -8.94 -1.72
N ARG A 38 18.89 -9.51 -1.53
CA ARG A 38 20.16 -8.75 -1.50
C ARG A 38 20.82 -8.79 -2.88
N CYS A 39 21.03 -7.61 -3.47
CA CYS A 39 21.66 -7.46 -4.79
C CYS A 39 23.11 -7.96 -4.78
N LYS A 40 23.48 -8.83 -5.72
CA LYS A 40 24.87 -9.30 -5.89
C LYS A 40 25.83 -8.25 -6.45
N GLY A 41 25.33 -7.22 -7.14
CA GLY A 41 26.16 -6.16 -7.74
C GLY A 41 26.54 -5.04 -6.77
N CYS A 42 25.55 -4.48 -6.06
CA CYS A 42 25.75 -3.33 -5.18
C CYS A 42 25.56 -3.63 -3.68
N GLY A 43 25.15 -4.84 -3.32
CA GLY A 43 24.97 -5.27 -1.94
C GLY A 43 23.71 -4.73 -1.24
N LYS A 44 22.93 -3.86 -1.89
CA LYS A 44 21.68 -3.29 -1.34
C LYS A 44 20.58 -4.34 -1.21
N THR A 45 19.76 -4.22 -0.17
CA THR A 45 18.56 -5.04 0.05
C THR A 45 17.33 -4.34 -0.51
N PHE A 46 16.46 -5.06 -1.21
CA PHE A 46 15.23 -4.53 -1.78
C PHE A 46 14.10 -5.58 -1.76
N LEU A 47 12.86 -5.10 -1.80
CA LEU A 47 11.66 -5.93 -1.89
C LEU A 47 11.24 -6.09 -3.35
N THR A 48 10.97 -7.32 -3.77
CA THR A 48 10.57 -7.63 -5.15
C THR A 48 9.60 -8.82 -5.17
N ASN A 49 8.61 -8.76 -6.05
CA ASN A 49 7.73 -9.90 -6.36
C ASN A 49 8.24 -10.76 -7.53
N PHE A 50 9.36 -10.37 -8.15
CA PHE A 50 10.01 -11.11 -9.24
C PHE A 50 11.25 -11.85 -8.73
N GLU A 51 11.54 -13.00 -9.34
CA GLU A 51 12.77 -13.74 -9.07
C GLU A 51 13.96 -13.04 -9.74
N THR A 52 14.82 -12.46 -8.94
CA THR A 52 16.01 -11.75 -9.41
C THR A 52 17.09 -11.73 -8.34
N GLU A 53 18.34 -11.61 -8.76
CA GLU A 53 19.51 -11.50 -7.87
C GLU A 53 20.16 -10.11 -7.94
N TYR A 54 19.64 -9.22 -8.79
CA TYR A 54 20.18 -7.90 -9.07
C TYR A 54 19.09 -6.83 -8.91
N CYS A 55 19.45 -5.67 -8.35
CA CYS A 55 18.56 -4.52 -8.33
C CYS A 55 18.36 -3.96 -9.74
N TYR A 56 17.35 -3.10 -9.90
CA TYR A 56 17.02 -2.47 -11.18
C TYR A 56 18.22 -1.76 -11.83
N ASP A 57 19.01 -1.05 -11.02
CA ASP A 57 20.19 -0.32 -11.48
C ASP A 57 21.27 -1.27 -12.02
N CYS A 58 21.57 -2.35 -11.28
CA CYS A 58 22.60 -3.32 -11.68
C CYS A 58 22.15 -4.20 -12.85
N ARG A 59 20.85 -4.42 -13.06
CA ARG A 59 20.34 -5.21 -14.19
C ARG A 59 20.45 -4.48 -15.53
N LYS A 60 20.55 -3.15 -15.51
CA LYS A 60 20.64 -2.31 -16.72
C LYS A 60 22.08 -2.06 -17.20
N ASN A 61 23.08 -2.49 -16.44
CA ASN A 61 24.50 -2.40 -16.79
C ASN A 61 25.03 -3.77 -17.21
#